data_AF-A0A9P7HV22-F1
#
_entry.id   AF-A0A9P7HV22-F1
#
_cell.length_a   1.000
_cell.length_b   1.000
_cell.length_c   1.000
_cell.angle_alpha   90.00
_cell.angle_beta   90.00
_cell.angle_gamma   90.00
#
_symmetry.space_group_name_H-M   'P 1'
#
loop_
_entity.id
_entity.type
_entity.pdbx_description
1 polymer ?
#
loop_
_entity_poly.entity_id
_entity_poly.type
_entity_poly.pdbx_seq_one_letter_code
_entity_poly.pdbx_strand_id
1 'polypeptide(L)'
;MDPLSVIASVAGIATAAGEVIKILGPYTTATKDAPKIAAEVSAEALATQTILTGLEQLINNFSTANVRYASLIQVDQLTAVLFDGVKIFSELLAMLQTLPPLEPSSPGGSLWTPIQWVRKKSSLTAILHRLQAFKSSIVCILSILQRCVAHYSYLVEVYN
;
A
#
# COMPACT_ATOMS: atom_id res chain seq x y z
N MET A 1 -0.75 1.13 -19.26
CA MET A 1 -0.32 2.43 -18.71
C MET A 1 1.05 2.75 -19.25
N ASP A 2 1.37 4.01 -19.52
CA ASP A 2 2.75 4.42 -19.79
C ASP A 2 3.58 4.39 -18.47
N PRO A 3 4.92 4.35 -18.54
CA PRO A 3 5.77 4.25 -17.36
C PRO A 3 5.54 5.37 -16.32
N LEU A 4 5.20 6.59 -16.74
CA LEU A 4 4.94 7.69 -15.81
C LEU A 4 3.63 7.45 -15.05
N SER A 5 2.60 6.95 -15.74
CA SER A 5 1.33 6.59 -15.11
C SER A 5 1.50 5.47 -14.06
N VAL A 6 2.40 4.51 -14.30
CA VAL A 6 2.75 3.46 -13.32
C VAL A 6 3.40 4.05 -12.08
N ILE A 7 4.42 4.90 -12.26
CA ILE A 7 5.12 5.58 -11.16
C ILE A 7 4.15 6.45 -10.35
N ALA A 8 3.32 7.23 -11.02
CA ALA A 8 2.31 8.08 -10.38
C ALA A 8 1.32 7.26 -9.55
N SER A 9 0.93 6.07 -10.04
CA SER A 9 0.04 5.17 -9.31
C SER A 9 0.71 4.57 -8.07
N VAL A 10 1.96 4.14 -8.19
CA VAL A 10 2.75 3.65 -7.04
C VAL A 10 2.88 4.74 -5.97
N ALA A 11 3.27 5.94 -6.36
CA ALA A 11 3.39 7.09 -5.46
C ALA A 11 2.04 7.44 -4.81
N GLY A 12 0.97 7.52 -5.60
CA GLY A 12 -0.38 7.82 -5.12
C GLY A 12 -0.88 6.81 -4.08
N ILE A 13 -0.65 5.52 -4.31
CA ILE A 13 -1.01 4.47 -3.34
C ILE A 13 -0.14 4.59 -2.07
N ALA A 14 1.17 4.83 -2.20
CA ALA A 14 2.06 5.00 -1.06
C ALA A 14 1.69 6.22 -0.20
N THR A 15 1.29 7.33 -0.83
CA THR A 15 0.75 8.51 -0.14
C THR A 15 -0.56 8.18 0.57
N ALA A 16 -1.50 7.50 -0.10
CA ALA A 16 -2.77 7.10 0.49
C ALA A 16 -2.57 6.18 1.71
N ALA A 17 -1.60 5.26 1.65
CA ALA A 17 -1.21 4.42 2.79
C ALA A 17 -0.68 5.25 3.97
N GLY A 18 0.10 6.29 3.69
CA GLY A 18 0.56 7.25 4.70
C GLY A 18 -0.59 7.96 5.41
N GLU A 19 -1.59 8.41 4.65
CA GLU A 19 -2.78 9.04 5.24
C GLU A 19 -3.61 8.05 6.07
N VAL A 20 -3.73 6.78 5.66
CA VAL A 20 -4.37 5.74 6.47
C VAL A 20 -3.67 5.57 7.82
N ILE A 21 -2.34 5.47 7.83
CA ILE A 21 -1.53 5.32 9.04
C ILE A 21 -1.73 6.53 9.96
N LYS A 22 -1.72 7.73 9.40
CA LYS A 22 -1.93 8.98 10.13
C LYS A 22 -3.34 9.07 10.74
N ILE A 23 -4.38 8.69 10.00
CA ILE A 23 -5.76 8.69 10.51
C ILE A 23 -5.93 7.65 11.62
N LEU A 24 -5.33 6.47 11.48
CA LEU A 24 -5.46 5.37 12.44
C LEU A 24 -4.54 5.50 13.66
N GLY A 25 -3.44 6.26 13.55
CA GLY A 25 -2.44 6.42 14.62
C GLY A 25 -3.00 6.73 16.00
N PRO A 26 -3.89 7.74 16.16
CA PRO A 26 -4.50 8.03 17.45
C PRO A 26 -5.32 6.88 18.05
N TYR A 27 -5.90 6.03 17.19
CA TYR A 27 -6.71 4.88 17.60
C TYR A 27 -5.87 3.66 18.00
N THR A 28 -4.63 3.56 17.50
CA THR A 28 -3.72 2.46 17.88
C THR A 28 -2.96 2.75 19.16
N THR A 29 -2.75 4.03 19.49
CA THR A 29 -2.06 4.46 20.73
C THR A 29 -2.97 4.57 21.95
N ALA A 30 -4.30 4.55 21.77
CA ALA A 30 -5.27 4.57 22.86
C ALA A 30 -5.35 3.21 23.56
N THR A 31 -4.46 2.99 24.52
CA THR A 31 -4.10 1.70 25.15
C THR A 31 -5.23 0.91 25.83
N LYS A 32 -6.43 1.47 26.01
CA LYS A 32 -7.52 0.78 26.74
C LYS A 32 -8.58 0.13 25.85
N ASP A 33 -8.78 0.64 24.63
CA ASP A 33 -9.84 0.21 23.70
C ASP A 33 -9.40 0.22 22.22
N ALA A 34 -8.09 0.28 21.96
CA ALA A 34 -7.53 0.28 20.59
C ALA A 34 -8.15 -0.87 19.78
N PRO A 35 -8.99 -0.58 18.79
CA PRO A 35 -9.70 -1.61 18.05
C PRO A 35 -8.66 -2.43 17.29
N LYS A 36 -8.60 -3.73 17.59
CA LYS A 36 -7.62 -4.65 16.96
C LYS A 36 -7.57 -4.49 15.44
N ILE A 37 -8.73 -4.30 14.81
CA ILE A 37 -8.85 -4.09 13.37
C ILE A 37 -8.18 -2.80 12.87
N ALA A 38 -8.20 -1.72 13.66
CA ALA A 38 -7.51 -0.47 13.32
C ALA A 38 -5.98 -0.66 13.33
N ALA A 39 -5.46 -1.39 14.32
CA ALA A 39 -4.04 -1.72 14.39
C ALA A 39 -3.62 -2.63 13.23
N GLU A 40 -4.42 -3.65 12.91
CA GLU A 40 -4.17 -4.56 11.78
C GLU A 40 -4.16 -3.81 10.44
N VAL A 41 -5.14 -2.94 10.19
CA VAL A 41 -5.20 -2.12 8.97
C VAL A 41 -4.04 -1.13 8.89
N SER A 42 -3.68 -0.47 10.00
CA SER A 42 -2.55 0.45 10.04
C SER A 42 -1.21 -0.25 9.77
N ALA A 43 -1.01 -1.43 10.35
CA ALA A 43 0.20 -2.22 10.12
C ALA A 43 0.30 -2.70 8.67
N GLU A 44 -0.82 -3.14 8.10
CA GLU A 44 -0.88 -3.58 6.71
C GLU A 44 -0.65 -2.43 5.72
N ALA A 45 -1.19 -1.23 6.01
CA ALA A 45 -0.93 -0.02 5.24
C ALA A 45 0.55 0.37 5.27
N LEU A 46 1.20 0.33 6.45
CA LEU A 46 2.64 0.59 6.59
C LEU A 46 3.49 -0.40 5.80
N ALA A 47 3.17 -1.70 5.88
CA ALA A 47 3.87 -2.73 5.11
C ALA A 47 3.72 -2.48 3.60
N THR A 48 2.50 -2.16 3.16
CA THR A 48 2.21 -1.85 1.75
C THR A 48 2.96 -0.61 1.28
N GLN A 49 2.98 0.47 2.07
CA GLN A 49 3.75 1.69 1.77
C GLN A 49 5.24 1.37 1.59
N THR A 50 5.81 0.59 2.52
CA THR A 50 7.23 0.21 2.48
C THR A 50 7.57 -0.56 1.20
N ILE A 51 6.72 -1.52 0.83
CA ILE A 51 6.88 -2.34 -0.38
C ILE A 51 6.77 -1.48 -1.65
N LEU A 52 5.83 -0.54 -1.69
CA LEU A 52 5.64 0.36 -2.83
C LEU A 52 6.82 1.33 -3.00
N THR A 53 7.38 1.85 -1.91
CA THR A 53 8.62 2.64 -1.97
C THR A 53 9.78 1.82 -2.55
N GLY A 54 9.90 0.55 -2.16
CA GLY A 54 10.89 -0.36 -2.75
C GLY A 54 10.66 -0.62 -4.24
N LEU A 55 9.39 -0.74 -4.66
CA LEU A 55 9.01 -0.85 -6.07
C LEU A 55 9.35 0.40 -6.86
N GLU A 56 9.08 1.58 -6.32
CA GLU A 56 9.42 2.85 -6.95
C GLU A 56 10.93 2.98 -7.19
N GLN A 57 11.75 2.64 -6.18
CA GLN A 57 13.21 2.62 -6.31
C GLN A 57 13.69 1.67 -7.42
N LEU A 58 13.11 0.46 -7.49
CA LEU A 58 13.44 -0.49 -8.55
C LEU A 58 13.05 0.04 -9.93
N ILE A 59 11.83 0.58 -10.09
CA ILE A 59 11.37 1.17 -11.35
C ILE A 59 12.31 2.32 -11.79
N ASN A 60 12.70 3.19 -10.87
CA ASN A 60 13.62 4.29 -11.15
C ASN A 60 15.00 3.79 -11.59
N ASN A 61 15.51 2.73 -10.97
CA ASN A 61 16.78 2.09 -11.37
C ASN A 61 16.69 1.40 -12.75
N PHE A 62 15.51 0.90 -13.15
CA PHE A 62 15.30 0.35 -14.49
C PHE A 62 15.26 1.42 -15.58
N SER A 63 14.72 2.61 -15.27
CA SER A 63 14.68 3.71 -16.24
C SER A 63 16.08 4.21 -16.60
N THR A 64 17.06 4.04 -15.71
CA THR A 64 18.46 4.45 -15.94
C THR A 64 19.30 3.34 -16.57
N ALA A 65 19.00 2.07 -16.27
CA ALA A 65 19.64 0.90 -16.87
C ALA A 65 18.79 0.33 -18.02
N ASN A 66 18.96 0.82 -19.24
CA ASN A 66 18.55 0.19 -20.52
C ASN A 66 17.07 -0.28 -20.68
N VAL A 67 16.34 0.33 -21.61
CA VAL A 67 14.89 0.22 -21.93
C VAL A 67 14.32 -1.23 -22.08
N ARG A 68 15.15 -2.27 -22.21
CA ARG A 68 14.70 -3.66 -22.39
C ARG A 68 14.01 -4.27 -21.15
N TYR A 69 14.29 -3.79 -19.92
CA TYR A 69 13.65 -4.33 -18.71
C TYR A 69 12.16 -3.99 -18.60
N ALA A 70 11.71 -2.91 -19.25
CA ALA A 70 10.30 -2.51 -19.28
C ALA A 70 9.40 -3.53 -19.98
N SER A 71 9.96 -4.42 -20.81
CA SER A 71 9.22 -5.48 -21.53
C SER A 71 8.98 -6.76 -20.72
N LEU A 72 9.69 -6.94 -19.59
CA LEU A 72 9.61 -8.15 -18.75
C LEU A 72 8.50 -8.10 -17.72
N ILE A 73 8.09 -6.89 -17.32
CA ILE A 73 6.81 -6.71 -16.64
C ILE A 73 5.76 -6.86 -17.74
N GLN A 74 4.87 -7.84 -17.64
CA GLN A 74 3.60 -7.75 -18.35
C GLN A 74 2.90 -6.49 -17.81
N VAL A 75 3.12 -5.36 -18.47
CA VAL A 75 2.66 -4.02 -18.06
C VAL A 75 1.18 -4.05 -17.71
N ASP A 76 0.41 -4.92 -18.38
CA ASP A 76 -1.00 -5.16 -18.14
C ASP A 76 -1.30 -5.77 -16.77
N GLN A 77 -0.50 -6.73 -16.30
CA GLN A 77 -0.68 -7.33 -14.96
C GLN A 77 -0.34 -6.34 -13.86
N LEU A 78 0.78 -5.60 -13.99
CA LEU A 78 1.12 -4.56 -13.01
C LEU A 78 0.08 -3.43 -13.03
N THR A 79 -0.39 -3.02 -14.21
CA THR A 79 -1.46 -2.03 -14.38
C THR A 79 -2.73 -2.47 -13.64
N ALA A 80 -3.17 -3.72 -13.84
CA ALA A 80 -4.35 -4.26 -13.19
C ALA A 80 -4.20 -4.28 -11.65
N VAL A 81 -3.06 -4.75 -11.16
CA VAL A 81 -2.78 -4.79 -9.72
C VAL A 81 -2.74 -3.38 -9.12
N LEU A 82 -2.10 -2.41 -9.78
CA LEU A 82 -2.08 -1.01 -9.31
C LEU A 82 -3.46 -0.36 -9.34
N PHE A 83 -4.27 -0.63 -10.37
CA PHE A 83 -5.65 -0.17 -10.44
C PHE A 83 -6.48 -0.69 -9.26
N ASP A 84 -6.35 -1.98 -8.94
CA ASP A 84 -6.98 -2.57 -7.76
C ASP A 84 -6.47 -1.92 -6.46
N GLY A 85 -5.17 -1.64 -6.36
CA GLY A 85 -4.57 -0.92 -5.24
C GLY A 85 -5.18 0.47 -5.04
N VAL A 86 -5.27 1.27 -6.10
CA VAL A 86 -5.91 2.60 -6.08
C VAL A 86 -7.35 2.49 -5.58
N LYS A 87 -8.11 1.52 -6.07
CA LYS A 87 -9.50 1.29 -5.64
C LYS A 87 -9.60 0.91 -4.17
N ILE A 88 -8.76 -0.01 -3.69
CA ILE A 88 -8.73 -0.45 -2.29
C ILE A 88 -8.46 0.74 -1.36
N PHE A 89 -7.43 1.54 -1.64
CA PHE A 89 -7.08 2.68 -0.80
C PHE A 89 -8.09 3.82 -0.86
N SER A 90 -8.69 4.07 -2.02
CA SER A 90 -9.77 5.06 -2.15
C SER A 90 -10.98 4.68 -1.29
N GLU A 91 -11.39 3.41 -1.33
CA GLU A 91 -12.50 2.89 -0.53
C GLU A 91 -12.16 2.92 0.97
N LEU A 92 -10.94 2.55 1.34
CA LEU A 92 -10.46 2.60 2.72
C LEU A 92 -10.47 4.03 3.25
N LEU A 93 -9.88 4.98 2.52
CA LEU A 93 -9.85 6.39 2.93
C LEU A 93 -11.26 6.96 3.05
N ALA A 94 -12.16 6.68 2.09
CA ALA A 94 -13.55 7.12 2.17
C ALA A 94 -14.25 6.57 3.42
N MET A 95 -13.97 5.32 3.80
CA MET A 95 -14.50 4.73 5.03
C MET A 95 -13.91 5.41 6.27
N LEU A 96 -12.60 5.65 6.30
CA LEU A 96 -11.93 6.31 7.42
C LEU A 96 -12.29 7.79 7.55
N GLN A 97 -12.64 8.48 6.47
CA GLN A 97 -13.13 9.86 6.52
C GLN A 97 -14.51 9.99 7.17
N THR A 98 -15.23 8.88 7.37
CA THR A 98 -16.44 8.86 8.21
C THR A 98 -16.14 8.85 9.71
N LEU A 99 -14.86 8.77 10.09
CA LEU A 99 -14.43 8.93 11.47
C LEU A 99 -14.63 10.40 11.92
N PRO A 100 -15.14 10.65 13.13
CA PRO A 100 -15.22 11.98 13.72
C PRO A 100 -13.80 12.55 13.88
N PRO A 101 -13.65 13.87 13.73
CA PRO A 101 -12.39 14.54 14.00
C PRO A 101 -11.95 14.31 15.45
N LEU A 102 -10.66 14.06 15.63
CA LEU A 102 -10.07 14.01 16.96
C LEU A 102 -9.92 15.46 17.47
N GLU A 103 -10.91 15.96 18.21
CA GLU A 103 -10.86 17.30 18.80
C GLU A 103 -9.69 17.39 19.80
N PRO A 104 -8.67 18.24 19.57
CA PRO A 104 -7.46 18.29 20.39
C PRO A 104 -7.66 18.95 21.76
N SER A 105 -8.84 19.51 22.05
CA SER A 105 -9.07 20.40 23.20
C SER A 105 -10.12 19.91 24.20
N SER A 106 -10.77 18.77 23.93
CA SER A 106 -11.78 18.22 24.85
C SER A 106 -11.20 17.03 25.63
N PRO A 107 -11.37 16.97 26.97
CA PRO A 107 -11.07 15.78 27.75
C PRO A 107 -12.07 14.68 27.36
N GLY A 108 -11.79 14.00 26.25
CA GLY A 108 -12.71 13.07 25.60
C GLY A 108 -12.98 13.38 24.12
N GLY A 109 -11.99 13.89 23.37
CA GLY A 109 -12.06 13.94 21.90
C GLY A 109 -12.65 12.63 21.36
N SER A 110 -13.75 12.75 20.60
CA SER A 110 -14.66 11.64 20.33
C SER A 110 -14.04 10.60 19.41
N LEU A 111 -13.16 9.74 19.94
CA LEU A 111 -12.82 8.49 19.29
C LEU A 111 -14.11 7.72 18.99
N TRP A 112 -14.13 6.94 17.91
CA TRP A 112 -15.22 5.99 17.70
C TRP A 112 -15.48 5.16 18.94
N THR A 113 -16.74 5.16 19.35
CA THR A 113 -17.23 4.28 20.40
C THR A 113 -17.02 2.82 19.98
N PRO A 114 -16.85 1.89 20.93
CA PRO A 114 -16.69 0.47 20.63
C PRO A 114 -17.78 -0.07 19.68
N ILE A 115 -19.03 0.41 19.80
CA ILE A 115 -20.13 -0.03 18.96
C ILE A 115 -20.02 0.44 17.49
N GLN A 116 -19.43 1.62 17.25
CA GLN A 116 -19.14 2.11 15.89
C GLN A 116 -18.07 1.26 15.22
N TRP A 117 -17.02 0.90 15.96
CA TRP A 117 -16.00 -0.05 15.49
C TRP A 117 -16.58 -1.40 15.13
N VAL A 118 -17.45 -1.95 15.98
CA VAL A 118 -18.13 -3.23 15.70
C VAL A 118 -18.96 -3.15 14.43
N ARG A 119 -19.72 -2.07 14.21
CA ARG A 119 -20.57 -1.89 13.01
C ARG A 119 -19.78 -1.86 11.71
N LYS A 120 -18.54 -1.35 11.74
CA LYS A 120 -17.68 -1.21 10.56
C LYS A 120 -16.61 -2.29 10.46
N LYS A 121 -16.49 -3.14 11.49
CA LYS A 121 -15.51 -4.22 11.55
C LYS A 121 -15.56 -5.12 10.33
N SER A 122 -16.76 -5.56 9.91
CA SER A 122 -16.91 -6.44 8.75
C SER A 122 -16.39 -5.80 7.45
N SER A 123 -16.70 -4.52 7.23
CA SER A 123 -16.22 -3.77 6.06
C SER A 123 -14.71 -3.55 6.11
N LEU A 124 -14.15 -3.17 7.26
CA LEU A 124 -12.71 -3.03 7.45
C LEU A 124 -11.97 -4.36 7.27
N THR A 125 -12.52 -5.46 7.78
CA THR A 125 -11.95 -6.80 7.60
C THR A 125 -11.96 -7.21 6.12
N ALA A 126 -13.04 -6.92 5.39
CA ALA A 126 -13.09 -7.18 3.95
C ALA A 126 -12.03 -6.37 3.16
N ILE A 127 -11.85 -5.10 3.52
CA ILE A 127 -10.78 -4.25 2.94
C ILE A 127 -9.40 -4.77 3.32
N LEU A 128 -9.18 -5.18 4.57
CA LEU A 128 -7.92 -5.73 5.04
C LEU A 128 -7.50 -6.95 4.24
N HIS A 129 -8.43 -7.89 3.98
CA HIS A 129 -8.13 -9.06 3.16
C HIS A 129 -7.76 -8.70 1.72
N ARG A 130 -8.45 -7.72 1.13
CA ARG A 130 -8.12 -7.21 -0.21
C ARG A 130 -6.75 -6.53 -0.23
N LEU A 131 -6.42 -5.77 0.82
CA LEU A 131 -5.12 -5.12 0.96
C LEU A 131 -3.98 -6.14 1.09
N GLN A 132 -4.19 -7.21 1.86
CA GLN A 132 -3.24 -8.33 1.98
C GLN A 132 -3.02 -9.07 0.65
N ALA A 133 -4.09 -9.28 -0.12
CA ALA A 133 -4.01 -9.89 -1.45
C ALA A 133 -3.27 -8.99 -2.45
N PHE A 134 -3.56 -7.69 -2.43
CA PHE A 134 -2.84 -6.68 -3.21
C PHE A 134 -1.34 -6.66 -2.85
N LYS A 135 -1.00 -6.57 -1.56
CA LYS A 135 0.40 -6.62 -1.08
C LYS A 135 1.12 -7.88 -1.58
N SER A 136 0.50 -9.04 -1.45
CA SER A 136 1.06 -10.31 -1.91
C SER A 136 1.33 -10.31 -3.42
N SER A 137 0.43 -9.71 -4.20
CA SER A 137 0.60 -9.55 -5.65
C SER A 137 1.80 -8.67 -6.00
N ILE A 138 1.95 -7.52 -5.31
CA ILE A 138 3.10 -6.63 -5.50
C ILE A 138 4.41 -7.32 -5.10
N VAL A 139 4.45 -8.03 -3.97
CA VAL A 139 5.63 -8.78 -3.52
C VAL A 139 6.01 -9.86 -4.54
N CYS A 140 5.03 -10.54 -5.13
CA CYS A 140 5.28 -11.52 -6.19
C CYS A 140 5.91 -10.86 -7.42
N ILE A 141 5.33 -9.76 -7.91
CA ILE A 141 5.86 -9.00 -9.05
C ILE A 141 7.29 -8.52 -8.76
N LEU A 142 7.53 -7.96 -7.58
CA LEU A 142 8.85 -7.52 -7.13
C LEU A 142 9.87 -8.66 -7.14
N SER A 143 9.49 -9.83 -6.62
CA SER A 143 10.36 -11.00 -6.56
C SER A 143 10.73 -11.49 -7.95
N ILE A 144 9.80 -11.45 -8.90
CA ILE A 144 10.05 -11.79 -10.31
C ILE A 144 11.04 -10.78 -10.90
N LEU A 145 10.80 -9.48 -10.70
CA LEU A 145 11.65 -8.42 -11.24
C LEU A 145 13.09 -8.48 -10.71
N GLN A 146 13.26 -8.65 -9.40
CA GLN A 146 14.57 -8.77 -8.78
C GLN A 146 15.36 -9.98 -9.33
N ARG A 147 14.69 -11.11 -9.54
CA ARG A 147 15.33 -12.30 -10.15
C ARG A 147 15.76 -12.05 -11.59
N CYS A 148 14.93 -11.36 -12.39
CA CYS A 148 15.29 -11.01 -13.76
C CYS A 148 16.54 -10.12 -13.81
N VAL A 149 16.66 -9.16 -12.89
CA VAL A 149 17.85 -8.30 -12.78
C VAL A 149 19.09 -9.12 -12.45
N ALA A 150 19.03 -9.92 -11.39
CA ALA A 150 20.18 -10.69 -10.93
C ALA A 150 20.71 -11.64 -12.01
N HIS A 151 19.81 -12.30 -12.74
CA HIS A 151 20.18 -13.19 -13.83
C HIS A 151 20.87 -12.45 -14.98
N TYR A 152 20.41 -11.25 -15.33
CA TYR A 152 21.03 -10.47 -16.39
C TYR A 152 22.40 -9.92 -15.99
N SER A 153 22.55 -9.38 -14.78
CA SER A 153 23.86 -8.90 -14.29
C SER A 153 24.91 -10.00 -14.36
N TYR A 154 24.55 -11.22 -13.98
CA TYR A 154 25.41 -12.39 -14.13
C TYR A 154 25.82 -12.66 -15.58
N LEU A 155 24.87 -12.59 -16.53
CA LEU A 155 25.21 -12.76 -17.95
C LEU A 155 26.14 -11.64 -18.46
N VAL A 156 25.96 -10.39 -18.04
CA VAL A 156 26.86 -9.30 -18.45
C VAL A 156 28.27 -9.48 -17.92
N GLU A 157 28.43 -9.95 -16.68
CA GLU A 157 29.74 -10.26 -16.07
C GLU A 157 30.43 -11.48 -16.69
N VAL A 158 29.67 -12.48 -17.15
CA VAL A 158 30.23 -13.70 -17.74
C VAL A 158 30.62 -13.51 -19.22
N TYR A 159 29.92 -12.62 -19.94
CA TYR A 159 30.08 -12.44 -21.38
C TYR A 159 30.82 -11.15 -21.79
N ASN A 160 31.35 -10.36 -20.84
CA ASN A 160 32.32 -9.27 -21.07
C ASN A 160 33.62 -9.53 -20.31
#